data_AF-A0A7X8HQD5-F1
#
_entry.id   AF-A0A7X8HQD5-F1
#
_cell.length_a   1.000
_cell.length_b   1.000
_cell.length_c   1.000
_cell.angle_alpha   90.00
_cell.angle_beta   90.00
_cell.angle_gamma   90.00
#
_symmetry.space_group_name_H-M   'P 1'
#
loop_
_entity.id
_entity.type
_entity.pdbx_description
1 polymer ?
#
loop_
_entity_poly.entity_id
_entity_poly.type
_entity_poly.pdbx_seq_one_letter_code
_entity_poly.pdbx_strand_id
1 'polypeptide(L)'
;GIEVKLDQIGKELESRFGRGNSDFSKGFVTASLIYCSGAMAIVGALESGLLGNHNTLFAKSTLDGITSIIFASTMGHGVIFAAIPVLIYEGAIMFSATLLKDVLVPGVILEMSAVGGILIMGIGIDILGIRKIKTGSMIPGIFIPLIYFVFRSFLGI
;
A
#
# COMPACT_ATOMS: atom_id res chain seq x y z
N GLY A 1 5.81 -13.04 -7.07
CA GLY A 1 5.71 -11.88 -6.15
C GLY A 1 4.32 -11.30 -6.22
N ILE A 2 3.93 -10.45 -5.25
CA ILE A 2 2.62 -9.77 -5.23
C ILE A 2 2.41 -8.93 -6.49
N GLU A 3 3.48 -8.30 -6.97
CA GLU A 3 3.49 -7.53 -8.22
C GLU A 3 3.07 -8.34 -9.46
N VAL A 4 3.47 -9.62 -9.54
CA VAL A 4 3.07 -10.51 -10.65
C VAL A 4 1.59 -10.88 -10.55
N LYS A 5 1.06 -11.04 -9.32
CA LYS A 5 -0.37 -11.29 -9.11
C LYS A 5 -1.20 -10.05 -9.44
N LEU A 6 -0.74 -8.86 -9.04
CA LEU A 6 -1.37 -7.60 -9.39
C LEU A 6 -1.32 -7.36 -10.91
N ASP A 7 -0.22 -7.70 -11.58
CA ASP A 7 -0.12 -7.64 -13.04
C ASP A 7 -1.09 -8.60 -13.74
N GLN A 8 -1.25 -9.82 -13.23
CA GLN A 8 -2.24 -10.78 -13.71
C GLN A 8 -3.68 -10.28 -13.51
N ILE A 9 -4.00 -9.78 -12.32
CA ILE A 9 -5.32 -9.18 -12.01
C ILE A 9 -5.56 -7.95 -12.89
N GLY A 10 -4.54 -7.12 -13.10
CA GLY A 10 -4.58 -5.96 -13.98
C GLY A 10 -4.86 -6.35 -15.43
N LYS A 11 -4.24 -7.42 -15.93
CA LYS A 11 -4.48 -7.98 -17.28
C LYS A 11 -5.87 -8.61 -17.42
N GLU A 12 -6.38 -9.29 -16.39
CA GLU A 12 -7.75 -9.81 -16.39
C GLU A 12 -8.78 -8.69 -16.40
N LEU A 13 -8.58 -7.66 -15.57
CA LEU A 13 -9.41 -6.45 -15.57
C LEU A 13 -9.29 -5.69 -16.89
N GLU A 14 -8.09 -5.62 -17.48
CA GLU A 14 -7.87 -5.08 -18.81
C GLU A 14 -8.70 -5.86 -19.83
N SER A 15 -8.63 -7.18 -19.88
CA SER A 15 -9.40 -7.98 -20.85
C SER A 15 -10.92 -7.78 -20.78
N ARG A 16 -11.44 -7.36 -19.60
CA ARG A 16 -12.87 -7.14 -19.36
C ARG A 16 -13.31 -5.68 -19.50
N PHE A 17 -12.45 -4.73 -19.14
CA PHE A 17 -12.79 -3.30 -19.03
C PHE A 17 -11.88 -2.38 -19.88
N GLY A 18 -10.66 -2.80 -20.15
CA GLY A 18 -9.74 -2.15 -21.08
C GLY A 18 -9.94 -2.71 -22.48
N ARG A 19 -10.39 -1.90 -23.43
CA ARG A 19 -10.59 -2.30 -24.83
C ARG A 19 -9.26 -2.60 -25.57
N GLY A 20 -8.34 -3.37 -24.97
CA GLY A 20 -7.01 -3.73 -25.50
C GLY A 20 -5.89 -2.71 -25.22
N ASN A 21 -6.04 -1.82 -24.23
CA ASN A 21 -5.04 -0.80 -23.91
C ASN A 21 -4.10 -1.23 -22.78
N SER A 22 -2.83 -1.48 -23.11
CA SER A 22 -1.75 -1.87 -22.19
C SER A 22 -1.50 -0.88 -21.04
N ASP A 23 -1.91 0.38 -21.21
CA ASP A 23 -1.77 1.41 -20.18
C ASP A 23 -2.72 1.17 -18.99
N PHE A 24 -3.82 0.44 -19.19
CA PHE A 24 -4.79 0.16 -18.12
C PHE A 24 -4.16 -0.67 -17.00
N SER A 25 -3.56 -1.81 -17.33
CA SER A 25 -2.95 -2.69 -16.33
C SER A 25 -1.79 -1.98 -15.63
N LYS A 26 -0.99 -1.22 -16.38
CA LYS A 26 0.10 -0.41 -15.83
C LYS A 26 -0.39 0.63 -14.83
N GLY A 27 -1.43 1.40 -15.18
CA GLY A 27 -2.03 2.39 -14.29
C GLY A 27 -2.61 1.79 -13.02
N PHE A 28 -3.32 0.66 -13.15
CA PHE A 28 -3.84 -0.10 -12.00
C PHE A 28 -2.72 -0.56 -11.06
N VAL A 29 -1.70 -1.24 -11.59
CA VAL A 29 -0.60 -1.80 -10.78
C VAL A 29 0.19 -0.67 -10.11
N THR A 30 0.61 0.34 -10.87
CA THR A 30 1.40 1.45 -10.34
C THR A 30 0.64 2.23 -9.26
N ALA A 31 -0.62 2.62 -9.51
CA ALA A 31 -1.42 3.33 -8.51
C ALA A 31 -1.64 2.49 -7.24
N SER A 32 -1.97 1.20 -7.39
CA SER A 32 -2.16 0.29 -6.26
C SER A 32 -0.92 0.18 -5.38
N LEU A 33 0.26 0.07 -6.01
CA LEU A 33 1.53 -0.03 -5.30
C LEU A 33 1.91 1.27 -4.59
N ILE A 34 1.70 2.42 -5.23
CA ILE A 34 1.96 3.74 -4.62
C ILE A 34 1.07 3.91 -3.38
N TYR A 35 -0.24 3.68 -3.54
CA TYR A 35 -1.20 3.89 -2.46
C TYR A 35 -1.04 2.90 -1.30
N CYS A 36 -0.68 1.64 -1.57
CA CYS A 36 -0.53 0.62 -0.52
C CYS A 36 0.87 0.63 0.14
N SER A 37 1.93 1.03 -0.58
CA SER A 37 3.28 1.09 0.01
C SER A 37 3.51 2.34 0.87
N GLY A 38 2.62 3.32 0.78
CA GLY A 38 2.68 4.54 1.56
C GLY A 38 2.80 4.27 3.06
N ALA A 39 3.80 4.85 3.73
CA ALA A 39 3.92 4.76 5.19
C ALA A 39 2.63 5.22 5.89
N MET A 40 1.98 6.27 5.35
CA MET A 40 0.70 6.78 5.85
C MET A 40 -0.48 5.83 5.65
N ALA A 41 -0.42 4.91 4.69
CA ALA A 41 -1.48 3.89 4.52
C ALA A 41 -1.49 2.92 5.71
N ILE A 42 -0.30 2.53 6.16
CA ILE A 42 -0.13 1.64 7.32
C ILE A 42 -0.39 2.41 8.61
N VAL A 43 0.34 3.51 8.84
CA VAL A 43 0.19 4.30 10.08
C VAL A 43 -1.23 4.80 10.24
N GLY A 44 -1.85 5.31 9.17
CA GLY A 44 -3.23 5.79 9.20
C GLY A 44 -4.23 4.68 9.52
N ALA A 45 -4.08 3.50 8.92
CA ALA A 45 -4.94 2.35 9.23
C ALA A 45 -4.74 1.83 10.66
N LEU A 46 -3.50 1.86 11.17
CA LEU A 46 -3.15 1.48 12.53
C LEU A 46 -3.69 2.50 13.55
N GLU A 47 -3.45 3.80 13.38
CA GLU A 47 -3.98 4.84 14.27
C GLU A 47 -5.51 4.82 14.30
N SER A 48 -6.14 4.58 13.16
CA SER A 48 -7.59 4.43 13.06
C SER A 48 -8.09 3.20 13.84
N GLY A 49 -7.47 2.03 13.68
CA GLY A 49 -7.88 0.82 14.41
C GLY A 49 -7.54 0.83 15.90
N LEU A 50 -6.41 1.43 16.29
CA LEU A 50 -5.93 1.45 17.68
C LEU A 50 -6.59 2.55 18.50
N LEU A 51 -6.51 3.79 18.00
CA LEU A 51 -6.84 5.02 18.72
C LEU A 51 -8.21 5.58 18.32
N GLY A 52 -8.85 5.03 17.27
CA GLY A 52 -10.05 5.62 16.68
C GLY A 52 -9.77 6.98 16.02
N ASN A 53 -8.50 7.32 15.78
CA ASN A 53 -8.11 8.57 15.15
C ASN A 53 -7.94 8.37 13.64
N HIS A 54 -8.78 9.06 12.87
CA HIS A 54 -8.86 8.91 11.42
C HIS A 54 -8.18 10.06 10.68
N ASN A 55 -7.59 11.04 11.38
CA ASN A 55 -7.06 12.26 10.77
C ASN A 55 -6.01 11.96 9.70
N THR A 56 -5.09 11.04 9.99
CA THR A 56 -4.04 10.61 9.06
C THR A 56 -4.62 9.92 7.83
N LEU A 57 -5.65 9.07 8.00
CA LEU A 57 -6.30 8.37 6.91
C LEU A 57 -7.13 9.32 6.02
N PHE A 58 -7.74 10.35 6.60
CA PHE A 58 -8.42 11.42 5.84
C PHE A 58 -7.44 12.29 5.07
N ALA A 59 -6.30 12.64 5.67
CA ALA A 59 -5.24 13.35 4.96
C ALA A 59 -4.72 12.54 3.77
N LYS A 60 -4.48 11.24 3.98
CA LYS A 60 -4.06 10.30 2.93
C LYS A 60 -5.11 10.16 1.83
N SER A 61 -6.39 10.00 2.18
CA SER A 61 -7.49 9.90 1.20
C SER A 61 -7.58 11.14 0.30
N THR A 62 -7.30 12.32 0.86
CA THR A 62 -7.24 13.56 0.08
C THR A 62 -6.05 13.55 -0.89
N LEU A 63 -4.88 13.09 -0.45
CA LEU A 63 -3.69 12.95 -1.30
C LEU A 63 -3.90 11.91 -2.41
N ASP A 64 -4.48 10.76 -2.10
CA ASP A 64 -4.84 9.73 -3.07
C ASP A 64 -5.85 10.26 -4.10
N GLY A 65 -6.84 11.02 -3.66
CA GLY A 65 -7.80 11.68 -4.54
C GLY A 65 -7.12 12.62 -5.54
N ILE A 66 -6.25 13.52 -5.07
CA ILE A 66 -5.52 14.47 -5.94
C ILE A 66 -4.59 13.72 -6.89
N THR A 67 -3.81 12.77 -6.37
CA THR A 67 -2.85 12.00 -7.19
C THR A 67 -3.53 11.07 -8.18
N SER A 68 -4.75 10.58 -7.89
CA SER A 68 -5.51 9.74 -8.81
C SER A 68 -5.91 10.48 -10.07
N ILE A 69 -6.20 11.79 -9.98
CA ILE A 69 -6.49 12.65 -11.14
C ILE A 69 -5.24 12.76 -12.02
N ILE A 70 -4.08 12.97 -11.40
CA ILE A 70 -2.79 13.09 -12.09
C ILE A 70 -2.45 11.75 -12.77
N PHE A 71 -2.51 10.64 -12.03
CA PHE A 71 -2.22 9.32 -12.59
C PHE A 71 -3.24 8.89 -13.64
N ALA A 72 -4.53 9.21 -13.49
CA ALA A 72 -5.53 8.89 -14.50
C ALA A 72 -5.28 9.65 -15.81
N SER A 73 -4.77 10.88 -15.74
CA SER A 73 -4.40 11.66 -16.93
C SER A 73 -3.18 11.09 -17.68
N THR A 74 -2.27 10.42 -16.96
CA THR A 74 -1.00 9.92 -17.52
C THR A 74 -1.03 8.42 -17.85
N MET A 75 -1.73 7.62 -17.03
CA MET A 75 -1.77 6.15 -17.07
C MET A 75 -3.18 5.61 -17.35
N GLY A 76 -4.16 6.49 -17.58
CA GLY A 76 -5.51 6.13 -18.01
C GLY A 76 -6.44 5.63 -16.90
N HIS A 77 -7.56 5.05 -17.32
CA HIS A 77 -8.70 4.71 -16.46
C HIS A 77 -8.44 3.54 -15.50
N GLY A 78 -7.31 2.83 -15.63
CA GLY A 78 -6.94 1.72 -14.73
C GLY A 78 -6.74 2.15 -13.28
N VAL A 79 -6.46 3.44 -13.04
CA VAL A 79 -6.24 4.00 -11.70
C VAL A 79 -7.46 3.87 -10.79
N ILE A 80 -8.69 3.93 -11.33
CA ILE A 80 -9.91 3.82 -10.51
C ILE A 80 -9.99 2.46 -9.79
N PHE A 81 -9.45 1.41 -10.40
CA PHE A 81 -9.46 0.06 -9.84
C PHE A 81 -8.47 -0.09 -8.68
N ALA A 82 -7.53 0.85 -8.49
CA ALA A 82 -6.62 0.85 -7.35
C ALA A 82 -7.35 1.07 -6.01
N ALA A 83 -8.57 1.60 -6.02
CA ALA A 83 -9.40 1.69 -4.81
C ALA A 83 -9.66 0.32 -4.16
N ILE A 84 -9.75 -0.76 -4.96
CA ILE A 84 -10.00 -2.12 -4.46
C ILE A 84 -8.84 -2.63 -3.59
N PRO A 85 -7.58 -2.71 -4.08
CA PRO A 85 -6.47 -3.15 -3.27
C PRO A 85 -6.20 -2.21 -2.09
N VAL A 86 -6.39 -0.90 -2.22
CA VAL A 86 -6.26 0.05 -1.11
C VAL A 86 -7.25 -0.26 0.00
N LEU A 87 -8.52 -0.45 -0.33
CA LEU A 87 -9.57 -0.77 0.65
C LEU A 87 -9.31 -2.11 1.34
N ILE A 88 -8.91 -3.13 0.58
CA ILE A 88 -8.57 -4.44 1.15
C ILE A 88 -7.36 -4.32 2.08
N TYR A 89 -6.32 -3.60 1.66
CA TYR A 89 -5.07 -3.48 2.42
C TYR A 89 -5.26 -2.68 3.71
N GLU A 90 -5.79 -1.47 3.63
CA GLU A 90 -6.00 -0.60 4.80
C GLU A 90 -7.10 -1.14 5.71
N GLY A 91 -8.18 -1.69 5.14
CA GLY A 91 -9.25 -2.31 5.91
C GLY A 91 -8.79 -3.55 6.68
N ALA A 92 -7.96 -4.40 6.06
CA ALA A 92 -7.38 -5.56 6.75
C ALA A 92 -6.43 -5.13 7.88
N ILE A 93 -5.63 -4.08 7.67
CA ILE A 93 -4.73 -3.54 8.69
C ILE A 93 -5.52 -2.95 9.85
N MET A 94 -6.54 -2.12 9.57
CA MET A 94 -7.41 -1.54 10.59
C MET A 94 -8.08 -2.63 11.44
N PHE A 95 -8.64 -3.66 10.80
CA PHE A 95 -9.29 -4.78 11.50
C PHE A 95 -8.30 -5.65 12.30
N SER A 96 -7.07 -5.81 11.81
CA SER A 96 -6.03 -6.54 12.55
C SER A 96 -5.52 -5.73 13.74
N ALA A 97 -5.43 -4.41 13.60
CA ALA A 97 -4.97 -3.50 14.65
C ALA A 97 -5.91 -3.46 15.84
N THR A 98 -7.23 -3.50 15.61
CA THR A 98 -8.21 -3.56 16.71
C THR A 98 -8.07 -4.84 17.55
N LEU A 99 -7.61 -5.94 16.95
CA LEU A 99 -7.37 -7.22 17.65
C LEU A 99 -5.98 -7.28 18.33
N LEU A 100 -4.98 -6.59 17.78
CA LEU A 100 -3.58 -6.69 18.20
C LEU A 100 -3.07 -5.46 18.98
N LYS A 101 -3.97 -4.75 19.69
CA LYS A 101 -3.65 -3.47 20.36
C LYS A 101 -2.42 -3.54 21.26
N ASP A 102 -2.22 -4.64 21.98
CA ASP A 102 -1.15 -4.81 22.95
C ASP A 102 0.25 -5.01 22.30
N VAL A 103 0.29 -5.36 21.02
CA VAL A 103 1.53 -5.62 20.27
C VAL A 103 2.00 -4.40 19.49
N LEU A 104 1.07 -3.51 19.11
CA LEU A 104 1.37 -2.34 18.29
C LEU A 104 1.85 -1.16 19.13
N VAL A 105 3.09 -1.31 19.63
CA VAL A 105 3.82 -0.28 20.36
C VAL A 105 4.29 0.82 19.38
N PRO A 106 4.42 2.10 19.81
CA PRO A 106 4.91 3.18 18.96
C PRO A 106 6.22 2.88 18.20
N GLY A 107 7.10 2.07 18.78
CA GLY A 107 8.33 1.60 18.11
C GLY A 107 8.05 0.75 16.86
N VAL A 108 7.04 -0.12 16.88
CA VAL A 108 6.65 -0.94 15.72
C VAL A 108 6.14 -0.04 14.59
N ILE A 109 5.32 0.94 14.95
CA ILE A 109 4.74 1.90 13.99
C ILE A 109 5.85 2.69 13.31
N LEU A 110 6.87 3.13 14.06
CA LEU A 110 8.02 3.85 13.51
C LEU A 110 8.81 2.99 12.51
N GLU A 111 9.13 1.76 12.87
CA GLU A 111 9.89 0.84 12.00
C GLU A 111 9.09 0.50 10.73
N MET A 112 7.79 0.23 10.84
CA MET A 112 6.92 -0.01 9.68
C MET A 112 6.84 1.22 8.76
N SER A 113 6.81 2.42 9.34
CA SER A 113 6.82 3.69 8.59
C SER A 113 8.13 3.89 7.82
N ALA A 114 9.26 3.57 8.46
CA ALA A 114 10.57 3.67 7.83
C ALA A 114 10.70 2.74 6.62
N VAL A 115 10.23 1.49 6.74
CA VAL A 115 10.19 0.54 5.62
C VAL A 115 9.28 1.06 4.50
N GLY A 116 8.08 1.57 4.84
CA GLY A 116 7.16 2.17 3.87
C GLY A 116 7.79 3.35 3.09
N GLY A 117 8.51 4.24 3.78
CA GLY A 117 9.20 5.36 3.14
C GLY A 117 10.26 4.91 2.10
N ILE A 118 11.02 3.86 2.41
CA ILE A 118 12.01 3.29 1.48
C ILE A 118 11.31 2.69 0.24
N LEU A 119 10.14 2.06 0.42
CA LEU A 119 9.37 1.52 -0.69
C LEU A 119 8.85 2.62 -1.63
N ILE A 120 8.34 3.73 -1.08
CA ILE A 120 7.91 4.88 -1.90
C ILE A 120 9.10 5.40 -2.73
N MET A 121 10.28 5.52 -2.12
CA MET A 121 11.49 5.93 -2.85
C MET A 121 11.82 4.94 -3.99
N GLY A 122 11.72 3.64 -3.74
CA GLY A 122 11.90 2.60 -4.76
C GLY A 122 10.91 2.71 -5.93
N ILE A 123 9.64 3.01 -5.65
CA ILE A 123 8.63 3.24 -6.69
C ILE A 123 8.93 4.51 -7.49
N GLY A 124 9.38 5.58 -6.84
CA GLY A 124 9.81 6.80 -7.53
C GLY A 124 10.93 6.54 -8.55
N ILE A 125 11.91 5.69 -8.20
CA ILE A 125 13.00 5.29 -9.11
C ILE A 125 12.47 4.46 -10.30
N ASP A 126 11.49 3.58 -10.08
CA ASP A 126 10.86 2.79 -11.14
C ASP A 126 10.05 3.67 -12.11
N ILE A 127 9.30 4.65 -11.59
CA ILE A 127 8.55 5.63 -12.40
C ILE A 127 9.50 6.50 -13.24
N LEU A 128 10.63 6.91 -12.68
CA LEU A 128 11.66 7.68 -13.40
C LEU A 128 12.37 6.84 -14.49
N GLY A 129 12.14 5.53 -14.56
CA GLY A 129 12.73 4.65 -15.56
C GLY A 129 14.22 4.40 -15.37
N ILE A 130 14.80 4.82 -14.24
CA ILE A 130 16.24 4.67 -13.95
C ILE A 130 16.58 3.20 -13.70
N ARG A 131 15.76 2.51 -12.89
CA ARG A 131 15.92 1.08 -12.61
C ARG A 131 14.59 0.44 -12.24
N LYS A 132 14.31 -0.72 -12.84
CA LYS A 132 13.16 -1.56 -12.46
C LYS A 132 13.37 -2.17 -11.08
N ILE A 133 12.67 -1.63 -10.08
CA ILE A 133 12.64 -2.16 -8.70
C ILE A 133 11.29 -2.84 -8.50
N LYS A 134 11.30 -4.12 -8.09
CA LYS A 134 10.08 -4.92 -7.85
C LYS A 134 9.47 -4.60 -6.49
N THR A 135 9.14 -3.33 -6.27
CA THR A 135 8.77 -2.79 -4.97
C THR A 135 7.51 -3.44 -4.41
N GLY A 136 6.61 -3.91 -5.29
CA GLY A 136 5.42 -4.65 -4.85
C GLY A 136 5.73 -5.99 -4.18
N SER A 137 6.86 -6.61 -4.51
CA SER A 137 7.30 -7.85 -3.84
C SER A 137 7.94 -7.58 -2.46
N MET A 138 8.24 -6.32 -2.14
CA MET A 138 8.83 -5.91 -0.87
C MET A 138 7.78 -5.42 0.14
N ILE A 139 6.53 -5.20 -0.29
CA ILE A 139 5.39 -4.85 0.58
C ILE A 139 5.21 -5.84 1.76
N PRO A 140 5.36 -7.18 1.59
CA PRO A 140 5.30 -8.10 2.72
C PRO A 140 6.35 -7.82 3.80
N GLY A 141 7.47 -7.21 3.41
CA GLY A 141 8.55 -6.82 4.32
C GLY A 141 8.12 -5.79 5.36
N ILE A 142 7.08 -4.99 5.09
CA ILE A 142 6.54 -4.02 6.04
C ILE A 142 5.96 -4.72 7.27
N PHE A 143 5.51 -5.98 7.17
CA PHE A 143 5.00 -6.73 8.30
C PHE A 143 6.09 -7.41 9.13
N ILE A 144 7.36 -7.39 8.70
CA ILE A 144 8.47 -8.01 9.44
C ILE A 144 8.66 -7.39 10.84
N PRO A 145 8.68 -6.05 11.02
CA PRO A 145 8.75 -5.44 12.35
C PRO A 145 7.61 -5.88 13.27
N LEU A 146 6.40 -6.04 12.73
CA LEU A 146 5.23 -6.49 13.48
C LEU A 146 5.41 -7.95 13.94
N ILE A 147 5.80 -8.85 13.03
CA ILE A 147 6.07 -10.26 13.37
C ILE A 147 7.19 -10.37 14.41
N TYR A 148 8.26 -9.58 14.25
CA TYR A 148 9.39 -9.56 15.18
C TYR A 148 8.94 -9.14 16.59
N PHE A 149 8.13 -8.08 16.70
CA PHE A 149 7.63 -7.62 18.00
C PHE A 149 6.60 -8.57 18.63
N VAL A 150 5.74 -9.23 17.84
CA VAL A 150 4.88 -10.33 18.32
C VAL A 150 5.75 -11.42 18.96
N PHE A 151 6.81 -11.84 18.25
CA PHE A 151 7.69 -12.90 18.72
C PHE A 151 8.44 -12.50 19.99
N ARG A 152 8.91 -11.24 20.04
CA ARG A 152 9.57 -10.68 21.21
C ARG A 152 8.64 -10.63 22.43
N SER A 153 7.40 -10.14 22.24
CA SER A 153 6.38 -10.09 23.29
C SER A 153 6.04 -11.49 23.83
N PHE A 154 5.97 -12.50 22.96
CA PHE A 154 5.71 -13.89 23.35
C PHE A 154 6.90 -14.53 24.10
N LEU A 155 8.14 -14.10 23.82
CA LEU A 155 9.35 -14.58 24.50
C LEU A 155 9.63 -13.87 25.84
N GLY A 156 8.89 -12.82 26.19
CA GLY A 156 8.99 -12.14 27.49
C GLY A 156 10.30 -11.36 27.71
N ILE A 157 10.96 -10.89 26.64
CA ILE A 157 12.18 -10.06 26.66
C ILE A 157 11.85 -8.68 26.08
#